data_AF-A0A2T1D3F3-F1
#
_entry.id   AF-A0A2T1D3F3-F1
#
_cell.length_a   1.000
_cell.length_b   1.000
_cell.length_c   1.000
_cell.angle_alpha   90.00
_cell.angle_beta   90.00
_cell.angle_gamma   90.00
#
_symmetry.space_group_name_H-M   'P 1'
#
loop_
_entity.id
_entity.type
_entity.pdbx_description
1 polymer ?
#
loop_
_entity_poly.entity_id
_entity_poly.type
_entity_poly.pdbx_seq_one_letter_code
_entity_poly.pdbx_strand_id
1 'polypeptide(L)'
;MRLQDARPKAGSTKRPRRLGRGISAGQGASSGKGMRGQKARSGSGTRPGFEGGQNPLYRRLPKLKSFPIVNRKEYTIINVSKLASLPANTEVTLT
;
A
#
# COMPACT_ATOMS: atom_id res chain seq x y z
N MET A 1 -6.78 33.02 -12.41
CA MET A 1 -7.28 31.95 -13.30
C MET A 1 -8.76 32.16 -13.50
N ARG A 2 -9.22 32.33 -14.74
CA ARG A 2 -10.66 32.33 -15.04
C ARG A 2 -11.11 30.87 -15.24
N LEU A 3 -12.40 30.58 -15.09
CA LEU A 3 -12.92 29.21 -15.18
C LEU A 3 -12.54 28.52 -16.51
N GLN A 4 -12.54 29.27 -17.61
CA GLN A 4 -12.17 28.79 -18.95
C GLN A 4 -10.68 28.44 -19.12
N ASP A 5 -9.81 28.98 -18.28
CA ASP A 5 -8.35 28.80 -18.38
C ASP A 5 -7.86 27.70 -17.42
N ALA A 6 -8.76 27.08 -16.65
CA ALA A 6 -8.44 26.07 -15.67
C ALA A 6 -7.89 24.81 -16.36
N ARG A 7 -6.60 24.51 -16.13
CA ARG A 7 -5.95 23.27 -16.57
C ARG A 7 -5.35 22.55 -15.38
N PRO A 8 -5.40 21.21 -15.33
CA PRO A 8 -4.73 20.45 -14.28
C PRO A 8 -3.21 20.62 -14.38
N LYS A 9 -2.52 20.54 -13.24
CA LYS A 9 -1.05 20.49 -13.22
C LYS A 9 -0.57 19.27 -14.01
N ALA A 10 0.53 19.43 -14.75
CA ALA A 10 1.14 18.34 -15.50
C ALA A 10 1.37 17.11 -14.59
N GLY A 11 0.89 15.94 -15.03
CA GLY A 11 0.99 14.69 -14.27
C GLY A 11 -0.07 14.47 -13.18
N SER A 12 -0.91 15.46 -12.88
CA SER A 12 -1.95 15.35 -11.84
C SER A 12 -3.07 14.38 -12.21
N THR A 13 -3.33 14.17 -13.51
CA THR A 13 -4.41 13.31 -13.99
C THR A 13 -3.90 12.35 -15.06
N LYS A 14 -4.46 11.14 -15.08
CA LYS A 14 -4.19 10.11 -16.09
C LYS A 14 -5.51 9.49 -16.53
N ARG A 15 -5.65 9.19 -17.82
CA ARG A 15 -6.84 8.54 -18.35
C ARG A 15 -6.95 7.11 -17.79
N PRO A 16 -8.09 6.71 -17.20
CA PRO A 16 -8.27 5.35 -16.72
C PRO A 16 -8.34 4.37 -17.88
N ARG A 17 -7.75 3.19 -17.69
CA ARG A 17 -7.81 2.09 -18.66
C ARG A 17 -9.20 1.47 -18.66
N ARG A 18 -9.87 1.47 -19.81
CA ARG A 18 -11.19 0.82 -19.99
C ARG A 18 -11.00 -0.60 -20.50
N LEU A 19 -11.42 -1.59 -19.72
CA LEU A 19 -11.33 -3.02 -20.04
C LEU A 19 -12.43 -3.44 -21.01
N GLY A 20 -12.18 -4.47 -21.83
CA GLY A 20 -13.22 -5.08 -22.69
C GLY A 20 -13.69 -4.16 -23.83
N ARG A 21 -12.82 -3.30 -24.36
CA ARG A 21 -13.15 -2.33 -25.45
C ARG A 21 -12.23 -2.52 -26.65
N GLY A 22 -12.32 -3.71 -27.26
CA GLY A 22 -11.58 -4.03 -28.49
C GLY A 22 -10.15 -4.51 -28.27
N ILE A 23 -9.60 -5.19 -29.27
CA ILE A 23 -8.27 -5.82 -29.23
C ILE A 23 -7.15 -4.77 -29.20
N SER A 24 -7.32 -3.66 -29.92
CA SER A 24 -6.34 -2.56 -29.98
C SER A 24 -6.11 -1.87 -28.62
N ALA A 25 -7.07 -1.94 -27.70
CA ALA A 25 -6.91 -1.48 -26.32
C ALA A 25 -6.07 -2.45 -25.44
N GLY A 26 -5.57 -3.56 -26.02
CA GLY A 26 -4.71 -4.57 -25.40
C GLY A 26 -5.42 -5.55 -24.47
N GLN A 27 -6.68 -5.28 -24.10
CA GLN A 27 -7.41 -5.97 -23.03
C GLN A 27 -8.87 -6.21 -23.42
N GLY A 28 -9.09 -6.48 -24.71
CA GLY A 28 -10.42 -6.63 -25.32
C GLY A 28 -11.08 -7.96 -25.01
N ALA A 29 -10.39 -9.08 -25.27
CA ALA A 29 -10.98 -10.41 -25.20
C ALA A 29 -11.13 -10.90 -23.74
N SER A 30 -10.02 -11.19 -23.07
CA SER A 30 -10.03 -11.76 -21.71
C SER A 30 -10.00 -10.71 -20.60
N SER A 31 -9.94 -9.41 -20.96
CA SER A 31 -9.74 -8.31 -20.00
C SER A 31 -8.57 -8.52 -19.03
N GLY A 32 -7.60 -9.36 -19.40
CA GLY A 32 -6.40 -9.66 -18.62
C GLY A 32 -6.58 -10.78 -17.60
N LYS A 33 -7.73 -11.46 -17.62
CA LYS A 33 -8.08 -12.53 -16.68
C LYS A 33 -7.79 -13.94 -17.22
N GLY A 34 -7.42 -14.07 -18.50
CA GLY A 34 -7.27 -15.35 -19.18
C GLY A 34 -8.61 -15.94 -19.64
N MET A 35 -8.57 -17.11 -20.28
CA MET A 35 -9.75 -17.73 -20.93
C MET A 35 -10.53 -18.67 -19.99
N ARG A 36 -9.85 -19.32 -19.05
CA ARG A 36 -10.39 -20.35 -18.15
C ARG A 36 -9.79 -20.21 -16.75
N GLY A 37 -10.37 -20.94 -15.79
CA GLY A 37 -9.91 -20.97 -14.39
C GLY A 37 -10.84 -20.21 -13.45
N GLN A 38 -10.72 -20.50 -12.15
CA GLN A 38 -11.60 -19.94 -11.10
C GLN A 38 -11.57 -18.41 -11.08
N LYS A 39 -10.40 -17.78 -11.31
CA LYS A 39 -10.21 -16.32 -11.32
C LYS A 39 -10.74 -15.61 -12.57
N ALA A 40 -11.05 -16.35 -13.64
CA ALA A 40 -11.60 -15.81 -14.88
C ALA A 40 -13.13 -15.68 -14.83
N ARG A 41 -13.79 -16.33 -13.86
CA ARG A 41 -15.25 -16.31 -13.69
C ARG A 41 -15.70 -15.04 -12.95
N SER A 42 -16.98 -14.70 -13.10
CA SER A 42 -17.61 -13.61 -12.36
C SER A 42 -17.69 -13.95 -10.87
N GLY A 43 -17.56 -12.94 -10.02
CA GLY A 43 -17.63 -13.08 -8.56
C GLY A 43 -16.29 -12.86 -7.85
N SER A 44 -16.32 -13.02 -6.53
CA SER A 44 -15.09 -12.98 -5.73
C SER A 44 -14.25 -14.21 -6.06
N GLY A 45 -12.96 -13.98 -6.32
CA GLY A 45 -11.99 -15.07 -6.39
C GLY A 45 -11.78 -15.72 -5.01
N THR A 46 -10.74 -16.53 -4.94
CA THR A 46 -10.27 -17.13 -3.70
C THR A 46 -9.98 -16.06 -2.64
N ARG A 47 -10.44 -16.26 -1.39
CA ARG A 47 -10.17 -15.33 -0.28
C ARG A 47 -8.67 -15.14 -0.06
N PRO A 48 -8.21 -13.94 0.34
CA PRO A 48 -6.85 -13.73 0.81
C PRO A 48 -6.50 -14.70 1.96
N GLY A 49 -5.29 -15.26 1.93
CA GLY A 49 -4.82 -16.23 2.93
C GLY A 49 -5.42 -17.64 2.81
N PHE A 50 -6.06 -17.98 1.68
CA PHE A 50 -6.38 -19.38 1.38
C PHE A 50 -5.21 -20.07 0.70
N GLU A 51 -4.78 -21.20 1.26
CA GLU A 51 -3.66 -22.01 0.77
C GLU A 51 -4.15 -23.33 0.15
N GLY A 52 -5.23 -23.30 -0.63
CA GLY A 52 -5.66 -24.46 -1.43
C GLY A 52 -6.31 -25.59 -0.65
N GLY A 53 -6.85 -25.32 0.55
CA GLY A 53 -7.41 -26.33 1.45
C GLY A 53 -6.52 -26.64 2.65
N GLN A 54 -5.26 -26.22 2.60
CA GLN A 54 -4.38 -26.26 3.76
C GLN A 54 -4.80 -25.23 4.81
N ASN A 55 -4.58 -25.54 6.09
CA ASN A 55 -4.77 -24.58 7.19
C ASN A 55 -3.90 -23.35 6.94
N PRO A 56 -4.41 -22.11 6.88
CA PRO A 56 -3.60 -20.94 6.59
C PRO A 56 -2.41 -20.76 7.55
N LEU A 57 -1.32 -20.15 7.07
CA LEU A 57 -0.09 -19.94 7.82
C LEU A 57 -0.33 -19.32 9.19
N TYR A 58 -1.17 -18.28 9.28
CA TYR A 58 -1.49 -17.59 10.53
C TYR A 58 -2.22 -18.47 11.57
N ARG A 59 -2.76 -19.63 11.16
CA ARG A 59 -3.30 -20.65 12.07
C ARG A 59 -2.27 -21.70 12.48
N ARG A 60 -1.24 -21.92 11.66
CA ARG A 60 -0.14 -22.86 11.98
C ARG A 60 0.89 -22.22 12.90
N LEU A 61 1.11 -20.92 12.73
CA LEU A 61 2.03 -20.17 13.56
C LEU A 61 1.43 -19.98 14.96
N PRO A 62 2.25 -20.09 16.02
CA PRO A 62 1.82 -19.76 17.37
C PRO A 62 1.41 -18.29 17.45
N LYS A 63 0.33 -18.02 18.18
CA LYS A 63 -0.38 -16.72 18.16
C LYS A 63 0.45 -15.56 18.71
N LEU A 64 1.33 -15.81 19.68
CA LEU A 64 2.13 -14.79 20.35
C LEU A 64 3.45 -15.40 20.85
N LYS A 65 4.55 -14.65 20.72
CA LYS A 65 5.79 -14.92 21.50
C LYS A 65 5.75 -14.25 22.88
N SER A 66 4.98 -13.17 23.05
CA SER A 66 4.82 -12.40 24.29
C SER A 66 3.51 -11.59 24.30
N PHE A 67 3.16 -10.98 25.43
CA PHE A 67 1.98 -10.14 25.64
C PHE A 67 2.27 -8.66 25.33
N PRO A 68 1.27 -7.86 24.88
CA PRO A 68 1.46 -6.43 24.68
C PRO A 68 1.65 -5.71 26.03
N ILE A 69 2.72 -4.92 26.14
CA ILE A 69 2.97 -4.07 27.31
C ILE A 69 2.15 -2.80 27.14
N VAL A 70 1.12 -2.62 27.98
CA VAL A 70 0.16 -1.49 27.88
C VAL A 70 0.85 -0.13 28.06
N ASN A 71 1.83 -0.03 28.97
CA ASN A 71 2.54 1.21 29.29
C ASN A 71 4.02 1.12 28.93
N ARG A 72 4.33 0.83 27.67
CA ARG A 72 5.73 0.82 27.21
C ARG A 72 6.26 2.25 27.22
N LYS A 73 7.37 2.49 27.93
CA LYS A 73 8.06 3.79 27.88
C LYS A 73 8.67 3.98 26.50
N GLU A 74 8.21 5.01 25.79
CA GLU A 74 8.76 5.43 24.52
C GLU A 74 9.57 6.70 24.73
N TYR A 75 10.80 6.72 24.23
CA TYR A 75 11.70 7.86 24.33
C TYR A 75 11.83 8.52 22.96
N THR A 76 11.98 9.84 22.94
CA THR A 76 12.31 10.57 21.72
C THR A 76 13.74 10.23 21.31
N ILE A 77 13.87 9.51 20.18
CA ILE A 77 15.17 9.13 19.65
C ILE A 77 15.72 10.28 18.81
N ILE A 78 16.83 10.87 19.24
CA ILE A 78 17.55 11.89 18.50
C ILE A 78 18.84 11.28 17.95
N ASN A 79 19.04 11.38 16.64
CA ASN A 79 20.29 10.99 16.01
C ASN A 79 21.36 12.05 16.23
N VAL A 80 22.57 11.63 16.59
CA VAL A 80 23.72 12.51 16.83
C VAL A 80 24.04 13.39 15.61
N SER A 81 23.82 12.87 14.39
CA SER A 81 24.00 13.64 13.15
C SER A 81 23.13 14.90 13.07
N LYS A 82 21.94 14.91 13.68
CA LYS A 82 21.08 16.09 13.72
C LYS A 82 21.56 17.14 14.72
N LEU A 83 22.38 16.76 15.69
CA LEU A 83 22.97 17.67 16.67
C LEU A 83 24.22 18.37 16.11
N ALA A 84 24.92 17.73 15.17
CA ALA A 84 26.13 18.26 14.56
C ALA A 84 25.91 19.56 13.75
N SER A 85 24.69 19.83 13.28
CA SER A 85 24.35 21.08 12.60
C SER A 85 24.10 22.26 13.54
N LEU A 86 24.02 22.02 14.85
CA LEU A 86 23.78 23.07 15.84
C LEU A 86 25.11 23.71 16.24
N PRO A 87 25.12 25.01 16.58
CA PRO A 87 26.32 25.67 17.09
C PRO A 87 26.79 25.03 18.40
N ALA A 88 28.10 25.11 18.67
CA ALA A 88 28.68 24.60 19.91
C ALA A 88 28.04 25.31 21.12
N ASN A 89 27.81 24.54 22.20
CA ASN A 89 27.16 24.99 23.44
C ASN A 89 25.68 25.37 23.31
N THR A 90 24.99 24.92 22.27
CA THR A 90 23.53 25.09 22.17
C THR A 90 22.82 24.16 23.16
N GLU A 91 21.92 24.73 23.98
CA GLU A 91 21.06 23.95 24.87
C GLU A 91 19.90 23.32 24.07
N VAL A 92 19.77 22.00 24.14
CA VAL A 92 18.75 21.24 23.41
C VAL A 92 17.70 20.73 24.40
N THR A 93 16.50 21.31 24.35
CA THR A 93 15.38 20.95 25.21
C THR A 93 14.30 20.19 24.44
N LEU A 94 13.65 19.24 25.13
CA LEU A 94 12.50 18.49 24.65
C LEU A 94 11.21 19.14 25.17
N THR A 95 10.95 20.39 24.80
CA THR A 95 9.64 21.02 25.03
C THR A 95 8.66 20.72 23.90
#